data_AF-K0B9F0-F1
#
_entry.id   AF-K0B9F0-F1
#
_cell.length_a   1.000
_cell.length_b   1.000
_cell.length_c   1.000
_cell.angle_alpha   90.00
_cell.angle_beta   90.00
_cell.angle_gamma   90.00
#
_symmetry.space_group_name_H-M   'P 1'
#
loop_
_entity.id
_entity.type
_entity.pdbx_description
1 polymer ?
#
loop_
_entity_poly.entity_id
_entity_poly.type
_entity_poly.pdbx_seq_one_letter_code
_entity_poly.pdbx_strand_id
1 'polypeptide(L)'
;MELLDDKMRVWTDSAQYVKPNPGVYVLYNRKKDPIYIGYTDNLEKTFANYVDTDFDGSECMQKTSSYQRVFDDNPKEMQLRLIEDFKNETGSIPVCNSEIKIETR
;
A
#
# COMPACT_ATOMS: atom_id res chain seq x y z
N MET A 1 -12.49 -0.89 6.24
CA MET A 1 -11.83 -2.01 6.94
C MET A 1 -10.37 -1.64 7.08
N GLU A 2 -9.79 -1.79 8.27
CA GLU A 2 -8.35 -1.57 8.46
C GLU A 2 -7.65 -2.93 8.37
N LEU A 3 -6.63 -3.03 7.52
CA LEU A 3 -5.93 -4.30 7.23
C LEU A 3 -4.64 -4.45 8.03
N LEU A 4 -4.17 -3.38 8.67
CA LEU A 4 -2.93 -3.36 9.45
C LEU A 4 -3.20 -2.81 10.84
N ASP A 5 -2.39 -3.24 11.82
CA ASP A 5 -2.50 -2.80 13.21
C ASP A 5 -2.00 -1.35 13.45
N ASP A 6 -1.21 -0.76 12.53
CA ASP A 6 -0.80 0.65 12.65
C ASP A 6 -1.97 1.59 12.34
N LYS A 7 -1.94 2.78 12.92
CA LYS A 7 -2.97 3.79 12.67
C LYS A 7 -3.04 4.21 11.21
N MET A 8 -4.26 4.46 10.72
CA MET A 8 -4.48 5.08 9.42
C MET A 8 -3.97 6.53 9.42
N ARG A 9 -3.26 6.91 8.35
CA ARG A 9 -2.63 8.22 8.16
C ARG A 9 -3.16 8.85 6.87
N VAL A 10 -3.33 10.16 6.86
CA VAL A 10 -3.72 10.89 5.65
C VAL A 10 -2.51 10.96 4.71
N TRP A 11 -2.72 10.68 3.43
CA TRP A 11 -1.68 10.85 2.42
C TRP A 11 -1.44 12.34 2.17
N THR A 12 -0.23 12.80 2.48
CA THR A 12 0.24 14.18 2.32
C THR A 12 1.72 14.15 1.98
N ASP A 13 2.31 15.29 1.61
CA ASP A 13 3.75 15.39 1.32
C ASP A 13 4.62 14.91 2.49
N SER A 14 4.11 14.93 3.73
CA SER A 14 4.83 14.41 4.90
C SER A 14 5.04 12.89 4.89
N ALA A 15 4.34 12.16 4.01
CA ALA A 15 4.50 10.72 3.83
C ALA A 15 5.92 10.33 3.37
N GLN A 16 6.66 11.25 2.73
CA GLN A 16 8.04 11.03 2.32
C GLN A 16 9.02 10.88 3.50
N TYR A 17 8.67 11.35 4.70
CA TYR A 17 9.56 11.35 5.88
C TYR A 17 9.37 10.13 6.80
N VAL A 18 8.85 9.03 6.26
CA VAL A 18 8.78 7.75 7.00
C VAL A 18 10.18 7.15 7.15
N LYS A 19 10.39 6.26 8.15
CA LYS A 19 11.71 5.67 8.34
C LYS A 19 12.10 4.79 7.12
N PRO A 20 13.39 4.77 6.73
CA PRO A 20 13.90 4.00 5.58
C PRO A 20 14.05 2.51 5.88
N ASN A 21 12.97 1.87 6.33
CA ASN A 21 12.93 0.45 6.67
C ASN A 21 12.03 -0.33 5.70
N PRO A 22 12.28 -1.64 5.55
CA PRO A 22 11.35 -2.54 4.89
C PRO A 22 9.97 -2.54 5.55
N GLY A 23 8.93 -2.78 4.76
CA GLY A 23 7.58 -2.83 5.29
C GLY A 23 6.49 -3.03 4.25
N VAL A 24 5.29 -3.25 4.78
CA VAL A 24 4.06 -3.39 4.02
C VAL A 24 3.21 -2.16 4.23
N TYR A 25 2.48 -1.76 3.20
CA TYR A 25 1.57 -0.64 3.25
C TYR A 25 0.29 -0.93 2.48
N VAL A 26 -0.77 -0.27 2.93
CA VAL A 26 -2.09 -0.35 2.31
C VAL A 26 -2.53 1.06 1.98
N LEU A 27 -2.95 1.28 0.75
CA LEU A 27 -3.51 2.54 0.28
C LEU A 27 -5.03 2.46 0.25
N TYR A 28 -5.67 3.55 0.65
CA TYR A 28 -7.11 3.64 0.79
C TYR A 28 -7.66 4.83 0.01
N ASN A 29 -8.80 4.63 -0.66
CA ASN A 29 -9.53 5.72 -1.30
C ASN A 29 -10.24 6.62 -0.26
N ARG A 30 -10.93 7.68 -0.72
CA ARG A 30 -11.70 8.60 0.15
C ARG A 30 -12.83 7.94 0.96
N LYS A 31 -13.31 6.77 0.53
CA LYS A 31 -14.33 5.98 1.25
C LYS A 31 -13.71 5.05 2.30
N LYS A 32 -12.37 5.06 2.44
CA LYS A 32 -11.59 4.14 3.28
C LYS A 32 -11.68 2.67 2.83
N ASP A 33 -11.89 2.45 1.52
CA ASP A 33 -11.77 1.12 0.93
C ASP A 33 -10.29 0.87 0.56
N PRO A 34 -9.72 -0.31 0.91
CA PRO A 34 -8.40 -0.71 0.43
C PRO A 34 -8.40 -0.77 -1.09
N ILE A 35 -7.51 -0.03 -1.74
CA ILE A 35 -7.36 -0.04 -3.20
C ILE A 35 -6.04 -0.65 -3.65
N TYR A 36 -5.02 -0.66 -2.79
CA TYR A 36 -3.72 -1.26 -3.08
C TYR A 36 -3.04 -1.77 -1.82
N ILE A 37 -2.42 -2.95 -1.89
CA ILE A 37 -1.56 -3.54 -0.87
C ILE A 37 -0.18 -3.75 -1.50
N GLY A 38 0.82 -3.04 -0.99
CA GLY A 38 2.18 -3.06 -1.50
C GLY A 38 3.20 -3.43 -0.43
N TYR A 39 4.35 -3.92 -0.87
CA TYR A 39 5.52 -4.10 -0.01
C TYR A 39 6.70 -3.31 -0.59
N THR A 40 7.69 -3.05 0.25
CA THR A 40 8.94 -2.42 -0.17
C THR A 40 10.05 -2.75 0.82
N ASP A 41 11.29 -2.79 0.33
CA ASP A 41 12.49 -2.89 1.18
C ASP A 41 12.86 -1.53 1.78
N ASN A 42 12.22 -0.45 1.34
CA ASN A 42 12.45 0.89 1.87
C ASN A 42 11.21 1.78 1.71
N LEU A 43 10.46 1.96 2.79
CA LEU A 43 9.25 2.78 2.82
C LEU A 43 9.52 4.25 2.50
N GLU A 44 10.64 4.82 2.97
CA GLU A 44 11.00 6.23 2.70
C GLU A 44 11.11 6.48 1.19
N LYS A 45 11.90 5.65 0.50
CA LYS A 45 12.11 5.77 -0.94
C LYS A 45 10.83 5.57 -1.74
N THR A 46 10.05 4.54 -1.42
CA THR A 46 8.80 4.26 -2.14
C THR A 46 7.79 5.39 -1.96
N PHE A 47 7.66 5.92 -0.74
CA PHE A 47 6.69 6.97 -0.47
C PHE A 47 7.13 8.33 -1.01
N ALA A 48 8.42 8.65 -0.92
CA ALA A 48 8.99 9.82 -1.59
C ALA A 48 8.73 9.76 -3.09
N ASN A 49 8.99 8.61 -3.73
CA ASN A 49 8.69 8.42 -5.15
C ASN A 49 7.21 8.65 -5.46
N TYR A 50 6.28 8.05 -4.73
CA TYR A 50 4.85 8.29 -4.96
C TYR A 50 4.42 9.74 -4.73
N VAL A 51 5.06 10.49 -3.83
CA VAL A 51 4.81 11.92 -3.67
C VAL A 51 5.37 12.70 -4.86
N ASP A 52 6.60 12.41 -5.29
CA ASP A 52 7.31 13.12 -6.37
C ASP A 52 6.70 12.85 -7.75
N THR A 53 6.22 11.63 -8.00
CA THR A 53 5.71 11.17 -9.30
C THR A 53 4.19 11.09 -9.35
N ASP A 54 3.50 11.50 -8.28
CA ASP A 54 2.05 11.34 -8.12
C ASP A 54 1.60 9.89 -8.40
N PHE A 55 2.12 8.97 -7.58
CA PHE A 55 1.96 7.52 -7.69
C PHE A 55 2.38 6.94 -9.05
N ASP A 56 3.53 7.36 -9.56
CA ASP A 56 4.08 6.93 -10.86
C ASP A 56 3.15 7.17 -12.04
N GLY A 57 2.25 8.15 -11.93
CA GLY A 57 1.20 8.41 -12.92
C GLY A 57 0.08 7.37 -12.96
N SER A 58 -0.01 6.48 -11.97
CA SER A 58 -1.07 5.49 -11.87
C SER A 58 -2.40 6.14 -11.51
N GLU A 59 -3.29 6.30 -12.50
CA GLU A 59 -4.65 6.83 -12.31
C GLU A 59 -5.45 6.07 -11.24
N CYS A 60 -5.17 4.78 -11.04
CA CYS A 60 -5.80 3.98 -10.00
C CYS A 60 -5.32 4.40 -8.61
N MET A 61 -4.00 4.46 -8.41
CA MET A 61 -3.40 4.75 -7.11
C MET A 61 -3.51 6.21 -6.72
N GLN A 62 -3.60 7.14 -7.67
CA GLN A 62 -3.88 8.56 -7.42
C GLN A 62 -5.21 8.81 -6.69
N LYS A 63 -6.12 7.82 -6.65
CA LYS A 63 -7.35 7.87 -5.85
C LYS A 63 -7.09 7.71 -4.34
N THR A 64 -5.85 7.45 -3.94
CA THR A 64 -5.43 7.34 -2.54
C THR A 64 -5.71 8.64 -1.79
N SER A 65 -6.24 8.49 -0.58
CA SER A 65 -6.43 9.60 0.36
C SER A 65 -5.78 9.33 1.72
N SER A 66 -5.61 8.06 2.07
CA SER A 66 -5.01 7.63 3.32
C SER A 66 -4.27 6.32 3.13
N TYR A 67 -3.41 5.99 4.09
CA TYR A 67 -2.62 4.77 4.09
C TYR A 67 -2.45 4.21 5.50
N GLN A 68 -2.15 2.92 5.58
CA GLN A 68 -1.53 2.29 6.75
C GLN A 68 -0.19 1.70 6.34
N ARG A 69 0.73 1.54 7.29
CA ARG A 69 2.00 0.87 7.04
C ARG A 69 2.50 0.17 8.29
N VAL A 70 3.23 -0.91 8.12
CA VAL A 70 3.94 -1.61 9.19
C VAL A 70 5.35 -1.90 8.71
N PHE A 71 6.31 -1.83 9.65
CA PHE A 71 7.67 -2.28 9.36
C PHE A 71 7.73 -3.78 9.58
N ASP A 72 8.33 -4.50 8.64
CA ASP A 72 8.45 -5.95 8.67
C ASP A 72 9.70 -6.37 7.90
N ASP A 73 10.47 -7.32 8.44
CA ASP A 73 11.74 -7.78 7.83
C ASP A 73 11.50 -8.74 6.64
N ASN A 74 10.28 -9.25 6.47
CA ASN A 74 9.84 -10.09 5.36
C ASN A 74 8.52 -9.55 4.75
N PRO A 75 8.54 -8.32 4.20
CA PRO A 75 7.32 -7.61 3.85
C PRO A 75 6.60 -8.24 2.64
N LYS A 76 7.32 -8.97 1.78
CA LYS A 76 6.72 -9.71 0.66
C LYS A 76 5.77 -10.81 1.14
N GLU A 77 6.20 -11.62 2.10
CA GLU A 77 5.35 -12.70 2.63
C GLU A 77 4.13 -12.15 3.37
N MET A 78 4.30 -11.05 4.10
CA MET A 78 3.18 -10.38 4.75
C MET A 78 2.19 -9.79 3.74
N GLN A 79 2.67 -9.14 2.67
CA GLN A 79 1.79 -8.61 1.62
C GLN A 79 0.98 -9.71 0.93
N LEU A 80 1.59 -10.87 0.64
CA LEU A 80 0.88 -12.01 0.07
C LEU A 80 -0.24 -12.50 0.99
N ARG A 81 0.04 -12.64 2.30
CA ARG A 81 -0.97 -13.01 3.30
C ARG A 81 -2.13 -12.03 3.35
N LEU A 82 -1.85 -10.72 3.38
CA LEU A 82 -2.90 -9.69 3.40
C LEU A 82 -3.77 -9.68 2.15
N ILE A 83 -3.18 -9.93 0.97
CA ILE A 83 -3.96 -10.05 -0.28
C ILE A 83 -4.86 -11.29 -0.24
N GLU A 84 -4.34 -12.42 0.27
CA GLU A 84 -5.11 -13.65 0.42
C GLU A 84 -6.26 -13.48 1.42
N ASP A 85 -6.00 -12.91 2.59
CA ASP A 85 -7.00 -12.63 3.62
C ASP A 85 -8.09 -11.69 3.08
N PHE A 86 -7.71 -10.58 2.43
CA PHE A 86 -8.64 -9.65 1.80
C PHE A 86 -9.51 -10.34 0.73
N LYS A 87 -8.91 -11.23 -0.06
CA LYS A 87 -9.63 -12.01 -1.07
C LYS A 87 -10.60 -13.00 -0.45
N ASN A 88 -10.22 -13.66 0.65
CA ASN A 88 -11.09 -14.60 1.36
C ASN A 88 -12.30 -13.89 1.97
N GLU A 89 -12.12 -12.66 2.46
CA GLU A 89 -13.20 -11.86 3.06
C GLU A 89 -14.12 -11.21 2.04
N THR A 90 -13.57 -10.68 0.95
CA THR A 90 -14.34 -9.86 -0.02
C THR A 90 -14.67 -10.59 -1.32
N GLY A 91 -14.04 -11.73 -1.57
CA GLY A 91 -14.13 -12.46 -2.84
C GLY A 91 -13.26 -11.89 -3.97
N SER A 92 -12.49 -10.82 -3.73
CA SER A 92 -11.67 -10.15 -4.75
C SER A 92 -10.37 -9.59 -4.16
N ILE A 93 -9.37 -9.31 -5.00
CA ILE A 93 -8.17 -8.56 -4.56
C ILE A 93 -8.40 -7.05 -4.70
N PRO A 94 -7.59 -6.18 -4.07
CA PRO A 94 -7.76 -4.75 -4.23
C PRO A 94 -7.64 -4.32 -5.69
N VAL A 95 -8.45 -3.32 -6.08
CA VAL A 95 -8.63 -2.94 -7.49
C VAL A 95 -7.32 -2.59 -8.19
N CYS A 96 -6.45 -1.81 -7.55
CA CYS A 96 -5.17 -1.41 -8.15
C CYS A 96 -4.11 -2.51 -8.11
N ASN A 97 -4.26 -3.55 -7.28
CA ASN A 97 -3.39 -4.73 -7.34
C ASN A 97 -3.69 -5.60 -8.57
N SER A 98 -4.88 -5.51 -9.16
CA SER A 98 -5.25 -6.26 -10.37
C SER A 98 -4.67 -5.63 -11.64
N GLU A 99 -4.52 -4.30 -11.65
CA GLU A 99 -4.01 -3.54 -12.80
C GLU A 99 -2.47 -3.57 -12.87
N ILE A 100 -1.81 -3.66 -11.72
CA ILE A 100 -0.37 -3.88 -11.64
C ILE A 100 -0.15 -5.37 -11.82
N LYS A 101 0.46 -5.78 -12.95
CA LYS A 101 0.97 -7.15 -13.10
C LYS A 101 1.92 -7.40 -11.93
N ILE A 102 1.44 -8.07 -10.89
CA ILE A 102 2.29 -8.61 -9.85
C ILE A 102 3.27 -9.51 -10.60
N GLU A 103 4.53 -9.10 -10.71
CA GLU A 103 5.59 -9.94 -11.25
C GLU A 103 5.85 -11.07 -10.24
N THR A 104 4.92 -12.01 -10.12
CA THR A 104 5.23 -13.37 -9.68
C THR A 104 5.97 -14.02 -10.82
N ARG A 105 7.30 -13.88 -10.80
CA ARG A 105 8.22 -14.68 -11.59
C ARG A 105 8.86 -15.75 -10.71
#